data_AF-T1E230-F1
#
_entry.id   AF-T1E230-F1
#
_cell.length_a   1.000
_cell.length_b   1.000
_cell.length_c   1.000
_cell.angle_alpha   90.00
_cell.angle_beta   90.00
_cell.angle_gamma   90.00
#
_symmetry.space_group_name_H-M   'P 1'
#
loop_
_entity.id
_entity.type
_entity.pdbx_description
1 polymer ?
#
loop_
_entity_poly.entity_id
_entity_poly.type
_entity_poly.pdbx_seq_one_letter_code
_entity_poly.pdbx_strand_id
1 'polypeptide(L)'
;SPSWDALTPDDAIFVTTRCIEEWSPWAKTHSIDVRNWRQWKFKPANEHGTHCFTKCLLKTVGIFDVREAKFKGDRIVHQWKTYAKEIGTSDLREQIENFSKHLDSEQPLQSSKCDAVSKAYANKYEKYADVARKIFFIDETTAKKFYESKGDSAKKNGQSYFEFCENKYYPAGSANRKDLCKVRNYKVLEDETFKNHINCIFKGLRYLDRDNEIDPFEIDRDFELVNKVSPKLDQALSKCLKENAKDPLLNAFNFYKCMLNDPIAEDFKEAFNYREIRSQDYDYILKGIQKYDKSTIDQKVTEVDKKQCP
;
A
#
# COMPACT_ATOMS: atom_id res chain seq x y z
N SER A 1 -2.96 -15.42 15.65
CA SER A 1 -3.30 -14.31 14.73
C SER A 1 -2.02 -13.81 14.10
N PRO A 2 -1.98 -13.54 12.79
CA PRO A 2 -0.82 -12.88 12.19
C PRO A 2 -0.55 -11.56 12.92
N SER A 3 0.73 -11.20 13.08
CA SER A 3 1.09 -9.96 13.77
C SER A 3 0.65 -8.78 12.92
N TRP A 4 -0.28 -7.99 13.44
CA TRP A 4 -0.63 -6.74 12.80
C TRP A 4 0.48 -5.72 13.05
N ASP A 5 1.14 -5.28 11.97
CA ASP A 5 2.19 -4.26 12.06
C ASP A 5 1.60 -2.84 11.97
N ALA A 6 2.21 -1.92 12.71
CA ALA A 6 1.89 -0.50 12.60
C ALA A 6 2.15 0.02 11.17
N LEU A 7 1.29 0.92 10.71
CA LEU A 7 1.36 1.54 9.39
C LEU A 7 2.32 2.71 9.41
N THR A 8 3.22 2.80 8.43
CA THR A 8 3.97 4.04 8.15
C THR A 8 3.07 5.08 7.47
N PRO A 9 3.50 6.35 7.31
CA PRO A 9 2.75 7.32 6.52
C PRO A 9 2.53 6.86 5.08
N ASP A 10 3.50 6.17 4.48
CA ASP A 10 3.36 5.61 3.13
C ASP A 10 2.26 4.54 3.07
N ASP A 11 2.23 3.62 4.03
CA ASP A 11 1.16 2.62 4.14
C ASP A 11 -0.21 3.29 4.30
N ALA A 12 -0.31 4.31 5.17
CA ALA A 12 -1.56 5.02 5.42
C ALA A 12 -2.08 5.72 4.16
N ILE A 13 -1.20 6.37 3.38
CA ILE A 13 -1.58 7.00 2.12
C ILE A 13 -1.97 5.93 1.10
N PHE A 14 -1.19 4.85 0.95
CA PHE A 14 -1.49 3.77 0.02
C PHE A 14 -2.88 3.18 0.28
N VAL A 15 -3.17 2.80 1.52
CA VAL A 15 -4.45 2.20 1.91
C VAL A 15 -5.61 3.18 1.72
N THR A 16 -5.43 4.44 2.14
CA THR A 16 -6.46 5.48 1.97
C THR A 16 -6.77 5.69 0.49
N THR A 17 -5.75 5.89 -0.33
CA THR A 17 -5.92 6.14 -1.76
C THR A 17 -6.49 4.94 -2.50
N ARG A 18 -6.09 3.71 -2.15
CA ARG A 18 -6.68 2.50 -2.74
C ARG A 18 -8.17 2.39 -2.45
N CYS A 19 -8.59 2.63 -1.21
CA CYS A 19 -10.01 2.61 -0.87
C CYS A 19 -10.77 3.77 -1.52
N ILE A 20 -10.15 4.93 -1.72
CA ILE A 20 -10.78 6.01 -2.49
C ILE A 20 -10.97 5.55 -3.93
N GLU A 21 -9.96 4.95 -4.57
CA GLU A 21 -10.06 4.53 -5.97
C GLU A 21 -11.19 3.53 -6.22
N GLU A 22 -11.37 2.58 -5.31
CA GLU A 22 -12.46 1.58 -5.40
C GLU A 22 -13.85 2.23 -5.24
N TRP A 23 -13.99 3.20 -4.33
CA TRP A 23 -15.30 3.70 -3.90
C TRP A 23 -15.64 5.10 -4.41
N SER A 24 -14.72 5.83 -5.03
CA SER A 24 -15.00 7.16 -5.58
C SER A 24 -16.01 7.18 -6.74
N PRO A 25 -16.19 6.12 -7.55
CA PRO A 25 -17.29 6.06 -8.51
C PRO A 25 -18.68 6.16 -7.86
N TRP A 26 -18.79 5.84 -6.57
CA TRP A 26 -20.02 5.92 -5.77
C TRP A 26 -20.09 7.20 -4.91
N ALA A 27 -19.14 8.13 -5.09
CA ALA A 27 -19.18 9.43 -4.44
C ALA A 27 -20.33 10.27 -5.01
N LYS A 28 -21.07 10.97 -4.13
CA LYS A 28 -22.18 11.83 -4.54
C LYS A 28 -21.66 13.11 -5.18
N THR A 29 -20.66 13.71 -4.55
CA THR A 29 -19.94 14.87 -5.09
C THR A 29 -18.46 14.55 -5.10
N HIS A 30 -18.00 13.92 -6.19
CA HIS A 30 -16.68 13.31 -6.30
C HIS A 30 -15.54 14.16 -5.71
N SER A 31 -15.43 15.45 -6.09
CA SER A 31 -14.34 16.32 -5.62
C SER A 31 -14.38 16.64 -4.12
N ILE A 32 -15.57 16.73 -3.51
CA ILE A 32 -15.76 17.03 -2.09
C ILE A 32 -15.58 15.78 -1.26
N ASP A 33 -16.21 14.68 -1.68
CA ASP A 33 -16.22 13.42 -0.94
C ASP A 33 -14.81 12.83 -0.90
N VAL A 34 -14.10 12.77 -2.04
CA VAL A 34 -12.71 12.32 -2.11
C VAL A 34 -11.81 13.17 -1.20
N ARG A 35 -12.00 14.49 -1.17
CA ARG A 35 -11.23 15.38 -0.28
C ARG A 35 -11.49 15.08 1.20
N ASN A 36 -12.75 14.82 1.55
CA ASN A 36 -13.11 14.43 2.90
C ASN A 36 -12.47 13.08 3.27
N TRP A 37 -12.59 12.09 2.39
CA TRP A 37 -12.06 10.74 2.60
C TRP A 37 -10.54 10.72 2.80
N ARG A 38 -9.78 11.52 2.03
CA ARG A 38 -8.33 11.72 2.23
C ARG A 38 -7.98 12.20 3.63
N GLN A 39 -8.82 13.05 4.20
CA GLN A 39 -8.65 13.59 5.54
C GLN A 39 -9.31 12.72 6.61
N TRP A 40 -9.72 11.49 6.26
CA TRP A 40 -10.48 10.60 7.13
C TRP A 40 -11.71 11.28 7.74
N LYS A 41 -12.35 12.16 6.96
CA LYS A 41 -13.68 12.70 7.26
C LYS A 41 -14.67 11.82 6.53
N PHE A 42 -15.39 10.99 7.29
CA PHE A 42 -16.39 10.06 6.75
C PHE A 42 -17.70 10.81 6.42
N LYS A 43 -17.62 11.69 5.42
CA LYS A 43 -18.73 12.52 4.96
C LYS A 43 -18.85 12.42 3.43
N PRO A 44 -20.09 12.43 2.91
CA PRO A 44 -21.38 12.46 3.61
C PRO A 44 -21.73 11.14 4.31
N ALA A 45 -22.11 11.21 5.60
CA ALA A 45 -22.19 10.05 6.50
C ALA A 45 -23.31 9.04 6.18
N ASN A 46 -24.28 9.40 5.33
CA ASN A 46 -25.42 8.54 4.99
C ASN A 46 -25.36 8.01 3.54
N GLU A 47 -24.24 8.21 2.83
CA GLU A 47 -24.11 7.79 1.43
C GLU A 47 -23.38 6.44 1.32
N HIS A 48 -23.81 5.61 0.37
CA HIS A 48 -23.26 4.27 0.14
C HIS A 48 -21.74 4.29 -0.10
N GLY A 49 -21.26 5.20 -0.96
CA GLY A 49 -19.82 5.33 -1.24
C GLY A 49 -19.00 5.63 0.02
N THR A 50 -19.49 6.49 0.91
CA THR A 50 -18.79 6.80 2.17
C THR A 50 -18.82 5.60 3.11
N HIS A 51 -19.95 4.90 3.23
CA HIS A 51 -20.03 3.70 4.06
C HIS A 51 -19.02 2.63 3.64
N CYS A 52 -18.93 2.35 2.33
CA CYS A 52 -18.04 1.32 1.82
C CYS A 52 -16.58 1.76 1.82
N PHE A 53 -16.28 3.04 1.55
CA PHE A 53 -14.96 3.62 1.78
C PHE A 53 -14.52 3.42 3.24
N THR A 54 -15.37 3.77 4.22
CA THR A 54 -15.06 3.57 5.65
C THR A 54 -14.75 2.11 5.96
N LYS A 55 -15.60 1.17 5.50
CA LYS A 55 -15.34 -0.26 5.72
C LYS A 55 -14.04 -0.72 5.07
N CYS A 56 -13.78 -0.33 3.82
CA CYS A 56 -12.54 -0.66 3.12
C CYS A 56 -11.33 -0.17 3.93
N LEU A 57 -11.33 1.10 4.32
CA LEU A 57 -10.27 1.71 5.09
C LEU A 57 -10.03 0.92 6.38
N LEU A 58 -11.08 0.71 7.19
CA LEU A 58 -10.98 0.05 8.50
C LEU A 58 -10.55 -1.41 8.40
N LYS A 59 -11.01 -2.13 7.38
CA LYS A 59 -10.56 -3.50 7.10
C LYS A 59 -9.07 -3.50 6.78
N THR A 60 -8.65 -2.66 5.84
CA THR A 60 -7.29 -2.70 5.28
C THR A 60 -6.25 -2.16 6.26
N VAL A 61 -6.57 -1.12 7.04
CA VAL A 61 -5.72 -0.69 8.17
C VAL A 61 -5.80 -1.65 9.36
N GLY A 62 -6.73 -2.61 9.34
CA GLY A 62 -6.89 -3.63 10.36
C GLY A 62 -7.69 -3.22 11.60
N ILE A 63 -8.27 -2.03 11.67
CA ILE A 63 -9.11 -1.65 12.81
C ILE A 63 -10.41 -2.47 12.87
N PHE A 64 -10.87 -3.04 11.75
CA PHE A 64 -12.05 -3.90 11.70
C PHE A 64 -11.73 -5.28 11.12
N ASP A 65 -12.05 -6.33 11.88
CA ASP A 65 -11.98 -7.71 11.43
C ASP A 65 -13.31 -8.12 10.81
N VAL A 66 -13.30 -8.37 9.50
CA VAL A 66 -14.51 -8.73 8.74
C VAL A 66 -15.03 -10.12 9.10
N ARG A 67 -14.15 -11.06 9.48
CA ARG A 67 -14.51 -12.45 9.81
C ARG A 67 -15.18 -12.52 11.18
N GLU A 68 -14.62 -11.77 12.15
CA GLU A 68 -15.21 -11.67 13.50
C GLU A 68 -16.31 -10.61 13.59
N ALA A 69 -16.51 -9.81 12.54
CA ALA A 69 -17.37 -8.62 12.53
C ALA A 69 -17.08 -7.67 13.71
N LYS A 70 -15.80 -7.50 14.09
CA LYS A 70 -15.40 -6.85 15.34
C LYS A 70 -14.31 -5.81 15.14
N PHE A 71 -14.39 -4.71 15.89
CA PHE A 71 -13.30 -3.74 15.98
C PHE A 71 -12.13 -4.27 16.82
N LYS A 72 -10.92 -3.86 16.47
CA LYS A 72 -9.65 -4.24 17.12
C LYS A 72 -8.98 -2.97 17.67
N GLY A 73 -9.45 -2.52 18.83
CA GLY A 73 -8.98 -1.29 19.47
C GLY A 73 -7.51 -1.36 19.90
N ASP A 74 -7.03 -2.54 20.26
CA ASP A 74 -5.63 -2.82 20.60
C ASP A 74 -4.64 -2.36 19.51
N ARG A 75 -5.05 -2.41 18.23
CA ARG A 75 -4.25 -1.93 17.09
C ARG A 75 -4.05 -0.42 17.09
N ILE A 76 -4.97 0.36 17.65
CA ILE A 76 -4.79 1.81 17.87
C ILE A 76 -3.63 2.05 18.84
N VAL A 77 -3.57 1.28 19.93
CA VAL A 77 -2.50 1.39 20.92
C VAL A 77 -1.17 0.94 20.33
N HIS A 78 -1.17 -0.15 19.56
CA HIS A 78 0.04 -0.63 18.89
C HIS A 78 0.57 0.41 17.89
N GLN A 79 -0.28 0.94 17.01
CA GLN A 79 0.06 2.03 16.07
C GLN A 79 0.76 3.18 16.78
N TRP A 80 0.14 3.68 17.84
CA TRP A 80 0.68 4.80 18.59
C TRP A 80 2.00 4.44 19.27
N LYS A 81 2.07 3.34 20.02
CA LYS A 81 3.30 2.96 20.73
C LYS A 81 4.50 2.83 19.80
N THR A 82 4.30 2.34 18.59
CA THR A 82 5.38 2.18 17.60
C THR A 82 6.01 3.52 17.20
N TYR A 83 5.22 4.61 17.13
CA TYR A 83 5.70 5.89 16.60
C TYR A 83 5.61 7.08 17.58
N ALA A 84 5.01 6.92 18.76
CA ALA A 84 4.65 8.02 19.68
C ALA A 84 5.80 8.99 19.97
N LYS A 85 6.99 8.44 20.24
CA LYS A 85 8.20 9.21 20.50
C LYS A 85 8.66 9.97 19.26
N GLU A 86 8.64 9.31 18.11
CA GLU A 86 9.10 9.84 16.83
C GLU A 86 8.25 11.02 16.35
N ILE A 87 6.93 10.90 16.45
CA ILE A 87 6.01 11.96 16.00
C ILE A 87 5.61 12.95 17.09
N GLY A 88 6.13 12.79 18.31
CA GLY A 88 5.86 13.67 19.44
C GLY A 88 4.38 13.69 19.83
N THR A 89 3.80 12.51 20.05
CA THR A 89 2.41 12.32 20.49
C THR A 89 2.31 11.52 21.81
N SER A 90 3.40 11.46 22.57
CA SER A 90 3.45 10.73 23.85
C SER A 90 2.45 11.26 24.88
N ASP A 91 2.09 12.54 24.81
CA ASP A 91 1.09 13.23 25.63
C ASP A 91 -0.35 12.76 25.34
N LEU A 92 -0.62 12.13 24.19
CA LEU A 92 -1.95 11.66 23.80
C LEU A 92 -2.34 10.31 24.41
N ARG A 93 -1.52 9.73 25.28
CA ARG A 93 -1.69 8.38 25.85
C ARG A 93 -3.11 8.10 26.34
N GLU A 94 -3.66 8.97 27.20
CA GLU A 94 -4.98 8.76 27.80
C GLU A 94 -6.08 8.75 26.73
N GLN A 95 -6.02 9.67 25.77
CA GLN A 95 -7.01 9.74 24.69
C GLN A 95 -6.98 8.49 23.81
N ILE A 96 -5.79 7.93 23.58
CA ILE A 96 -5.56 6.74 22.76
C ILE A 96 -6.04 5.48 23.47
N GLU A 97 -5.70 5.32 24.75
CA GLU A 97 -6.19 4.22 25.57
C GLU A 97 -7.73 4.26 25.69
N ASN A 98 -8.31 5.45 25.81
CA ASN A 98 -9.77 5.62 25.81
C ASN A 98 -10.40 5.34 24.44
N PHE A 99 -9.75 5.70 23.33
CA PHE A 99 -10.25 5.38 22.00
C PHE A 99 -10.23 3.86 21.75
N SER A 100 -9.14 3.18 22.09
CA SER A 100 -9.04 1.72 22.05
C SER A 100 -10.15 1.05 22.84
N LYS A 101 -10.34 1.44 24.11
CA LYS A 101 -11.40 0.90 24.97
C LYS A 101 -12.80 1.11 24.40
N HIS A 102 -13.08 2.28 23.80
CA HIS A 102 -14.36 2.53 23.14
C HIS A 102 -14.57 1.63 21.93
N LEU A 103 -13.54 1.33 21.14
CA LEU A 103 -13.67 0.40 20.02
C LEU A 103 -13.88 -1.04 20.52
N ASP A 104 -13.08 -1.48 21.49
CA ASP A 104 -13.13 -2.84 22.05
C ASP A 104 -14.41 -3.15 22.83
N SER A 105 -15.09 -2.13 23.35
CA SER A 105 -16.38 -2.28 24.02
C SER A 105 -17.53 -2.57 23.05
N GLU A 106 -17.34 -2.41 21.73
CA GLU A 106 -18.34 -2.87 20.76
C GLU A 106 -18.45 -4.38 20.81
N GLN A 107 -19.67 -4.87 20.95
CA GLN A 107 -19.94 -6.27 20.67
C GLN A 107 -19.70 -6.55 19.17
N PRO A 108 -19.40 -7.80 18.79
CA PRO A 108 -19.40 -8.17 17.37
C PRO A 108 -20.67 -7.67 16.67
N LEU A 109 -20.49 -6.98 15.55
CA LEU A 109 -21.59 -6.45 14.78
C LEU A 109 -22.41 -7.60 14.22
N GLN A 110 -23.73 -7.41 14.15
CA GLN A 110 -24.64 -8.38 13.53
C GLN A 110 -24.39 -8.54 12.01
N SER A 111 -23.62 -7.62 11.42
CA SER A 111 -23.36 -7.57 9.99
C SER A 111 -22.05 -6.85 9.70
N SER A 112 -21.22 -7.43 8.83
CA SER A 112 -20.03 -6.79 8.26
C SER A 112 -20.33 -6.00 6.98
N LYS A 113 -21.59 -5.61 6.71
CA LYS A 113 -21.96 -4.75 5.57
C LYS A 113 -21.45 -3.31 5.77
N CYS A 114 -21.26 -2.58 4.67
CA CYS A 114 -20.66 -1.25 4.68
C CYS A 114 -21.34 -0.27 5.65
N ASP A 115 -22.67 -0.20 5.62
CA ASP A 115 -23.46 0.73 6.41
C ASP A 115 -23.40 0.37 7.91
N ALA A 116 -23.47 -0.92 8.25
CA ALA A 116 -23.36 -1.39 9.63
C ALA A 116 -22.00 -1.02 10.23
N VAL A 117 -20.91 -1.31 9.51
CA VAL A 117 -19.54 -0.99 9.96
C VAL A 117 -19.33 0.52 10.07
N SER A 118 -19.74 1.28 9.05
CA SER A 118 -19.53 2.73 9.01
C SER A 118 -20.30 3.45 10.12
N LYS A 119 -21.58 3.11 10.35
CA LYS A 119 -22.39 3.69 11.43
C LYS A 119 -21.82 3.38 12.82
N ALA A 120 -21.44 2.11 13.05
CA ALA A 120 -20.85 1.71 14.33
C ALA A 120 -19.52 2.43 14.62
N TYR A 121 -18.70 2.65 13.59
CA TYR A 121 -17.44 3.37 13.73
C TYR A 121 -17.62 4.89 13.89
N ALA A 122 -18.47 5.51 13.08
CA ALA A 122 -18.65 6.97 13.04
C ALA A 122 -19.00 7.55 14.42
N ASN A 123 -19.91 6.90 15.15
CA ASN A 123 -20.33 7.31 16.49
C ASN A 123 -19.18 7.38 17.50
N LYS A 124 -18.16 6.53 17.32
CA LYS A 124 -16.98 6.47 18.19
C LYS A 124 -15.88 7.39 17.69
N TYR A 125 -15.69 7.41 16.39
CA TYR A 125 -14.62 8.14 15.72
C TYR A 125 -14.74 9.65 15.93
N GLU A 126 -15.94 10.24 15.92
CA GLU A 126 -16.11 11.70 15.96
C GLU A 126 -15.37 12.36 17.14
N LYS A 127 -15.44 11.76 18.33
CA LYS A 127 -14.73 12.23 19.53
C LYS A 127 -13.20 12.12 19.43
N TYR A 128 -12.70 11.15 18.66
CA TYR A 128 -11.28 10.80 18.57
C TYR A 128 -10.67 11.10 17.20
N ALA A 129 -11.38 11.82 16.33
CA ALA A 129 -11.01 12.02 14.94
C ALA A 129 -9.63 12.68 14.82
N ASP A 130 -9.35 13.68 15.64
CA ASP A 130 -8.07 14.39 15.65
C ASP A 130 -6.91 13.49 16.11
N VAL A 131 -7.16 12.65 17.11
CA VAL A 131 -6.18 11.67 17.63
C VAL A 131 -5.87 10.63 16.55
N ALA A 132 -6.91 10.07 15.93
CA ALA A 132 -6.77 9.09 14.86
C ALA A 132 -5.97 9.67 13.67
N ARG A 133 -6.28 10.90 13.24
CA ARG A 133 -5.54 11.54 12.13
C ARG A 133 -4.06 11.76 12.45
N LYS A 134 -3.72 12.06 13.72
CA LYS A 134 -2.32 12.19 14.16
C LYS A 134 -1.56 10.86 14.18
N ILE A 135 -2.15 9.79 14.71
CA ILE A 135 -1.43 8.51 14.85
C ILE A 135 -1.37 7.69 13.56
N PHE A 136 -2.28 7.95 12.61
CA PHE A 136 -2.28 7.36 11.27
C PHE A 136 -1.71 8.30 10.20
N PHE A 137 -0.98 9.35 10.59
CA PHE A 137 -0.23 10.22 9.69
C PHE A 137 -1.07 10.94 8.62
N ILE A 138 -2.37 11.09 8.86
CA ILE A 138 -3.26 11.92 8.05
C ILE A 138 -3.04 13.40 8.35
N ASP A 139 -2.61 13.69 9.58
CA ASP A 139 -2.08 14.99 9.96
C ASP A 139 -0.66 15.19 9.40
N GLU A 140 -0.50 16.18 8.53
CA GLU A 140 0.76 16.47 7.84
C GLU A 140 1.93 16.75 8.80
N THR A 141 1.66 17.30 9.99
CA THR A 141 2.72 17.60 10.98
C THR A 141 3.33 16.32 11.51
N THR A 142 2.50 15.34 11.84
CA THR A 142 2.99 14.02 12.30
C THR A 142 3.69 13.24 11.19
N ALA A 143 3.17 13.27 9.96
CA ALA A 143 3.82 12.65 8.80
C ALA A 143 5.20 13.27 8.53
N LYS A 144 5.30 14.61 8.58
CA LYS A 144 6.56 15.33 8.41
C LYS A 144 7.61 14.90 9.45
N LYS A 145 7.25 14.86 10.74
CA LYS A 145 8.17 14.42 11.81
C LYS A 145 8.69 12.99 11.59
N PHE A 146 7.83 12.08 11.13
CA PHE A 146 8.24 10.73 10.78
C PHE A 146 9.30 10.74 9.68
N TYR A 147 9.04 11.44 8.56
CA TYR A 147 9.99 11.50 7.46
C TYR A 147 11.32 12.17 7.85
N GLU A 148 11.27 13.22 8.67
CA GLU A 148 12.47 13.86 9.23
C GLU A 148 13.27 12.90 10.11
N SER A 149 12.60 12.07 10.91
CA SER A 149 13.29 11.07 11.74
C SER A 149 13.82 9.87 10.96
N LYS A 150 13.14 9.43 9.89
CA LYS A 150 13.56 8.26 9.10
C LYS A 150 14.60 8.59 8.04
N GLY A 151 14.66 9.83 7.56
CA GLY A 151 15.54 10.21 6.46
C GLY A 151 15.30 9.34 5.22
N ASP A 152 16.36 8.73 4.70
CA ASP A 152 16.30 7.90 3.48
C ASP A 152 15.86 6.45 3.74
N SER A 153 15.59 6.08 4.99
CA SER A 153 15.07 4.74 5.33
C SER A 153 13.55 4.58 5.08
N ALA A 154 12.86 5.65 4.70
CA ALA A 154 11.45 5.65 4.34
C ALA A 154 11.24 6.20 2.92
N LYS A 155 10.32 5.59 2.15
CA LYS A 155 9.93 6.09 0.83
C LYS A 155 9.30 7.47 0.97
N LYS A 156 9.82 8.44 0.24
CA LYS A 156 9.29 9.81 0.23
C LYS A 156 8.11 9.95 -0.74
N ASN A 157 7.26 10.95 -0.52
CA ASN A 157 6.23 11.32 -1.50
C ASN A 157 6.90 11.76 -2.81
N GLY A 158 6.37 11.36 -3.96
CA GLY A 158 6.96 11.61 -5.29
C GLY A 158 8.09 10.65 -5.70
N GLN A 159 8.66 9.87 -4.78
CA GLN A 159 9.68 8.86 -5.08
C GLN A 159 9.04 7.55 -5.53
N SER A 160 9.57 6.85 -6.54
CA SER A 160 9.01 5.53 -6.89
C SER A 160 9.41 4.49 -5.84
N TYR A 161 8.59 3.45 -5.66
CA TYR A 161 8.98 2.35 -4.76
C TYR A 161 10.22 1.61 -5.26
N PHE A 162 10.40 1.57 -6.59
CA PHE A 162 11.58 1.03 -7.24
C PHE A 162 12.81 1.83 -6.84
N GLU A 163 12.80 3.14 -7.07
CA GLU A 163 13.89 4.03 -6.71
C GLU A 163 14.23 3.97 -5.21
N PHE A 164 13.22 3.90 -4.35
CA PHE A 164 13.45 3.73 -2.91
C PHE A 164 14.20 2.44 -2.61
N CYS A 165 13.75 1.30 -3.14
CA CYS A 165 14.42 0.02 -2.95
C CYS A 165 15.80 0.00 -3.64
N GLU A 166 15.97 0.63 -4.79
CA GLU A 166 17.26 0.72 -5.48
C GLU A 166 18.26 1.53 -4.69
N ASN A 167 17.86 2.69 -4.14
CA ASN A 167 18.75 3.49 -3.31
C ASN A 167 19.11 2.79 -1.98
N LYS A 168 18.24 1.90 -1.49
CA LYS A 168 18.50 1.09 -0.30
C LYS A 168 19.51 -0.04 -0.55
N TYR A 169 19.41 -0.75 -1.67
CA TYR A 169 20.21 -1.96 -1.94
C TYR A 169 21.38 -1.73 -2.92
N TYR A 170 21.28 -0.69 -3.75
CA TYR A 170 22.28 -0.21 -4.70
C TYR A 170 22.49 1.30 -4.51
N PRO A 171 23.02 1.76 -3.36
CA PRO A 171 23.14 3.18 -3.06
C PRO A 171 23.98 3.95 -4.07
N ALA A 172 23.69 5.22 -4.32
CA ALA A 172 24.51 6.06 -5.18
C ALA A 172 25.97 6.12 -4.67
N GLY A 173 26.95 5.99 -5.57
CA GLY A 173 28.38 5.97 -5.24
C GLY A 173 28.92 4.62 -4.74
N SER A 174 28.06 3.63 -4.50
CA SER A 174 28.49 2.27 -4.14
C SER A 174 29.00 1.47 -5.35
N ALA A 175 29.85 0.47 -5.11
CA ALA A 175 30.43 -0.36 -6.16
C ALA A 175 29.39 -1.21 -6.92
N ASN A 176 28.28 -1.58 -6.26
CA ASN A 176 27.20 -2.36 -6.85
C ASN A 176 26.16 -1.49 -7.57
N ARG A 177 26.24 -0.15 -7.51
CA ARG A 177 25.31 0.75 -8.24
C ARG A 177 25.22 0.43 -9.73
N LYS A 178 26.34 0.07 -10.36
CA LYS A 178 26.43 -0.32 -11.78
C LYS A 178 25.57 -1.54 -12.14
N ASP A 179 25.20 -2.36 -11.17
CA ASP A 179 24.34 -3.52 -11.43
C ASP A 179 22.89 -3.11 -11.67
N LEU A 180 22.47 -1.89 -11.31
CA LEU A 180 21.14 -1.37 -11.64
C LEU A 180 20.85 -1.38 -13.15
N CYS A 181 21.87 -1.16 -13.99
CA CYS A 181 21.71 -1.28 -15.44
C CYS A 181 21.22 -2.67 -15.87
N LYS A 182 21.66 -3.72 -15.17
CA LYS A 182 21.19 -5.09 -15.42
C LYS A 182 19.81 -5.31 -14.82
N VAL A 183 19.62 -4.87 -13.57
CA VAL A 183 18.37 -5.03 -12.82
C VAL A 183 17.19 -4.37 -13.53
N ARG A 184 17.34 -3.11 -13.98
CA ARG A 184 16.29 -2.39 -14.72
C ARG A 184 15.97 -2.98 -16.08
N ASN A 185 16.94 -3.65 -16.70
CA ASN A 185 16.73 -4.46 -17.91
C ASN A 185 16.21 -5.87 -17.60
N TYR A 186 15.60 -6.07 -16.42
CA TYR A 186 14.98 -7.33 -15.99
C TYR A 186 15.94 -8.54 -15.94
N LYS A 187 17.25 -8.30 -15.81
CA LYS A 187 18.20 -9.39 -15.58
C LYS A 187 18.08 -9.85 -14.13
N VAL A 188 17.68 -11.10 -13.94
CA VAL A 188 17.65 -11.75 -12.62
C VAL A 188 19.09 -12.01 -12.16
N LEU A 189 19.46 -11.39 -11.03
CA LEU A 189 20.71 -11.68 -10.33
C LEU A 189 20.39 -12.67 -9.19
N GLU A 190 21.33 -13.56 -8.85
CA GLU A 190 21.10 -14.64 -7.87
C GLU A 190 21.67 -14.32 -6.48
N ASP A 191 22.23 -13.12 -6.29
CA ASP A 191 22.83 -12.69 -5.04
C ASP A 191 21.80 -12.17 -4.02
N GLU A 192 22.18 -12.15 -2.74
CA GLU A 192 21.31 -11.72 -1.65
C GLU A 192 20.86 -10.26 -1.75
N THR A 193 21.66 -9.38 -2.37
CA THR A 193 21.26 -7.97 -2.56
C THR A 193 20.04 -7.89 -3.47
N PHE A 194 20.08 -8.63 -4.58
CA PHE A 194 18.97 -8.67 -5.54
C PHE A 194 17.71 -9.30 -4.94
N LYS A 195 17.84 -10.41 -4.21
CA LYS A 195 16.68 -11.05 -3.54
C LYS A 195 16.00 -10.10 -2.55
N ASN A 196 16.79 -9.42 -1.72
CA ASN A 196 16.27 -8.44 -0.78
C ASN A 196 15.66 -7.21 -1.47
N HIS A 197 16.25 -6.79 -2.60
CA HIS A 197 15.74 -5.71 -3.44
C HIS A 197 14.37 -6.05 -4.04
N ILE A 198 14.21 -7.23 -4.63
CA ILE A 198 12.93 -7.70 -5.17
C ILE A 198 11.89 -7.84 -4.07
N ASN A 199 12.26 -8.39 -2.91
CA ASN A 199 11.38 -8.47 -1.75
C ASN A 199 10.90 -7.07 -1.29
N CYS A 200 11.78 -6.07 -1.28
CA CYS A 200 11.42 -4.69 -0.99
C CYS A 200 10.41 -4.13 -1.99
N ILE A 201 10.64 -4.32 -3.30
CA ILE A 201 9.71 -3.86 -4.34
C ILE A 201 8.36 -4.56 -4.15
N PHE A 202 8.34 -5.89 -4.04
CA PHE A 202 7.10 -6.66 -3.96
C PHE A 202 6.26 -6.26 -2.74
N LYS A 203 6.87 -6.04 -1.58
CA LYS A 203 6.18 -5.50 -0.40
C LYS A 203 5.69 -4.08 -0.62
N GLY A 204 6.50 -3.22 -1.24
CA GLY A 204 6.10 -1.85 -1.59
C GLY A 204 4.94 -1.81 -2.60
N LEU A 205 4.86 -2.78 -3.49
CA LEU A 205 3.77 -2.94 -4.45
C LEU A 205 2.61 -3.77 -3.90
N ARG A 206 2.71 -4.30 -2.68
CA ARG A 206 1.72 -5.21 -2.08
C ARG A 206 1.45 -6.46 -2.93
N TYR A 207 2.35 -6.79 -3.86
CA TYR A 207 2.39 -8.09 -4.53
C TYR A 207 2.80 -9.20 -3.55
N LEU A 208 3.54 -8.83 -2.51
CA LEU A 208 3.82 -9.67 -1.37
C LEU A 208 3.22 -9.00 -0.14
N ASP A 209 2.40 -9.74 0.59
CA ASP A 209 1.76 -9.24 1.80
C ASP A 209 2.72 -9.24 3.01
N ARG A 210 2.17 -8.95 4.18
CA ARG A 210 2.93 -8.87 5.43
C ARG A 210 3.37 -10.24 5.96
N ASP A 211 2.62 -11.29 5.64
CA ASP A 211 2.92 -12.67 6.01
C ASP A 211 3.92 -13.32 5.01
N ASN A 212 4.38 -12.55 4.02
CA ASN A 212 5.23 -12.98 2.91
C ASN A 212 4.52 -13.97 1.96
N GLU A 213 3.20 -13.83 1.82
CA GLU A 213 2.42 -14.52 0.80
C GLU A 213 2.23 -13.62 -0.42
N ILE A 214 2.23 -14.21 -1.62
CA ILE A 214 1.97 -13.46 -2.85
C ILE A 214 0.47 -13.15 -2.92
N ASP A 215 0.14 -11.88 -3.19
CA ASP A 215 -1.23 -11.44 -3.46
C ASP A 215 -1.48 -11.43 -4.98
N PRO A 216 -2.12 -12.47 -5.54
CA PRO A 216 -2.40 -12.51 -6.97
C PRO A 216 -3.40 -11.45 -7.42
N PHE A 217 -4.26 -10.94 -6.53
CA PHE A 217 -5.25 -9.91 -6.89
C PHE A 217 -4.59 -8.56 -7.14
N GLU A 218 -3.56 -8.21 -6.37
CA GLU A 218 -2.78 -6.99 -6.60
C GLU A 218 -2.02 -7.04 -7.93
N ILE A 219 -1.55 -8.23 -8.32
CA ILE A 219 -0.85 -8.45 -9.60
C ILE A 219 -1.85 -8.39 -10.76
N ASP A 220 -2.95 -9.13 -10.67
CA ASP A 220 -4.00 -9.17 -11.69
C ASP A 220 -4.56 -7.77 -11.98
N ARG A 221 -4.79 -6.97 -10.92
CA ARG A 221 -5.20 -5.57 -11.05
C ARG A 221 -4.23 -4.73 -11.88
N ASP A 222 -2.93 -4.96 -11.77
CA ASP A 222 -1.95 -4.23 -12.58
C ASP A 222 -1.95 -4.69 -14.04
N PHE A 223 -2.32 -5.94 -14.33
CA PHE A 223 -2.61 -6.42 -15.68
C PHE A 223 -3.92 -5.86 -16.25
N GLU A 224 -4.98 -5.71 -15.44
CA GLU A 224 -6.22 -5.03 -15.82
C GLU A 224 -5.93 -3.61 -16.30
N LEU A 225 -5.11 -2.88 -15.55
CA LEU A 225 -4.75 -1.49 -15.83
C LEU A 225 -3.97 -1.30 -17.14
N VAL A 226 -3.30 -2.35 -17.65
CA VAL A 226 -2.64 -2.34 -18.97
C VAL A 226 -3.42 -3.11 -20.04
N ASN A 227 -4.64 -3.56 -19.73
CA ASN A 227 -5.51 -4.34 -20.62
C ASN A 227 -4.90 -5.69 -21.06
N LYS A 228 -4.28 -6.41 -20.13
CA LYS A 228 -3.57 -7.69 -20.39
C LYS A 228 -4.14 -8.90 -19.65
N VAL A 229 -5.29 -8.76 -18.98
CA VAL A 229 -5.97 -9.93 -18.38
C VAL A 229 -6.29 -10.95 -19.45
N SER A 230 -5.90 -12.19 -19.19
CA SER A 230 -6.10 -13.29 -20.14
C SER A 230 -6.03 -14.64 -19.41
N PRO A 231 -6.57 -15.73 -20.00
CA PRO A 231 -6.41 -17.07 -19.44
C PRO A 231 -4.93 -17.51 -19.28
N LYS A 232 -4.01 -16.92 -20.06
CA LYS A 232 -2.57 -17.17 -19.92
C LYS A 232 -2.02 -16.55 -18.63
N LEU A 233 -2.54 -15.39 -18.21
CA LEU A 233 -2.21 -14.79 -16.92
C LEU A 233 -2.61 -15.71 -15.78
N ASP A 234 -3.86 -16.21 -15.78
CA ASP A 234 -4.34 -17.13 -14.74
C ASP A 234 -3.46 -18.39 -14.61
N GLN A 235 -3.04 -18.93 -15.75
CA GLN A 235 -2.12 -20.08 -15.80
C GLN A 235 -0.74 -19.74 -15.26
N ALA A 236 -0.18 -18.59 -15.64
CA ALA A 236 1.13 -18.14 -15.17
C ALA A 236 1.10 -17.85 -13.66
N LEU A 237 0.10 -17.14 -13.14
CA LEU A 237 -0.10 -16.91 -11.71
C LEU A 237 -0.20 -18.25 -10.97
N SER A 238 -1.07 -19.16 -11.43
CA SER A 238 -1.26 -20.48 -10.80
C SER A 238 0.01 -21.33 -10.79
N LYS A 239 0.84 -21.20 -11.83
CA LYS A 239 2.14 -21.87 -11.93
C LYS A 239 3.15 -21.23 -10.97
N CYS A 240 3.33 -19.92 -11.03
CA CYS A 240 4.35 -19.22 -10.25
C CYS A 240 4.03 -19.14 -8.75
N LEU A 241 2.76 -19.18 -8.35
CA LEU A 241 2.36 -19.31 -6.94
C LEU A 241 2.79 -20.65 -6.32
N LYS A 242 3.07 -21.69 -7.13
CA LYS A 242 3.58 -22.98 -6.65
C LYS A 242 5.09 -22.96 -6.39
N GLU A 243 5.79 -21.92 -6.85
CA GLU A 243 7.23 -21.73 -6.63
C GLU A 243 7.55 -21.13 -5.24
N ASN A 244 6.57 -21.15 -4.32
CA ASN A 244 6.77 -20.75 -2.94
C ASN A 244 7.95 -21.52 -2.35
N ALA A 245 8.92 -20.77 -1.85
CA ALA A 245 10.12 -21.37 -1.31
C ALA A 245 9.83 -21.94 0.08
N LYS A 246 10.72 -22.84 0.54
CA LYS A 246 10.73 -23.26 1.95
C LYS A 246 10.97 -22.08 2.90
N ASP A 247 11.66 -21.04 2.41
CA ASP A 247 11.87 -19.78 3.10
C ASP A 247 10.92 -18.72 2.54
N PRO A 248 9.89 -18.28 3.29
CA PRO A 248 8.94 -17.26 2.82
C PRO A 248 9.60 -15.96 2.34
N LEU A 249 10.80 -15.63 2.83
CA LEU A 249 11.55 -14.44 2.37
C LEU A 249 11.98 -14.50 0.91
N LEU A 250 11.99 -15.69 0.30
CA LEU A 250 12.33 -15.90 -1.10
C LEU A 250 11.10 -15.94 -2.02
N ASN A 251 9.87 -15.88 -1.48
CA ASN A 251 8.65 -15.98 -2.29
C ASN A 251 8.58 -14.88 -3.37
N ALA A 252 8.87 -13.63 -3.02
CA ALA A 252 8.91 -12.53 -3.99
C ALA A 252 9.94 -12.77 -5.11
N PHE A 253 11.15 -13.20 -4.76
CA PHE A 253 12.21 -13.47 -5.73
C PHE A 253 11.85 -14.62 -6.67
N ASN A 254 11.38 -15.75 -6.12
CA ASN A 254 10.99 -16.91 -6.90
C ASN A 254 9.83 -16.60 -7.84
N PHE A 255 8.82 -15.89 -7.33
CA PHE A 255 7.68 -15.46 -8.14
C PHE A 255 8.10 -14.53 -9.28
N TYR A 256 8.90 -13.49 -8.98
CA TYR A 256 9.45 -12.57 -9.99
C TYR A 256 10.23 -13.31 -11.07
N LYS A 257 11.15 -14.20 -10.67
CA LYS A 257 11.94 -15.01 -11.59
C LYS A 257 11.06 -15.94 -12.43
N CYS A 258 10.03 -16.54 -11.84
CA CYS A 258 9.09 -17.39 -12.57
C CYS A 258 8.34 -16.60 -13.65
N MET A 259 7.77 -15.44 -13.29
CA MET A 259 7.02 -14.58 -14.24
C MET A 259 7.90 -14.11 -15.40
N LEU A 260 9.18 -13.79 -15.16
CA LEU A 260 10.11 -13.39 -16.22
C LEU A 260 10.55 -14.53 -17.14
N ASN A 261 10.44 -15.78 -16.71
CA ASN A 261 10.74 -16.95 -17.54
C ASN A 261 9.48 -17.56 -18.18
N ASP A 262 8.31 -17.00 -17.91
CA ASP A 262 7.05 -17.45 -18.49
C ASP A 262 6.78 -16.79 -19.86
N PRO A 263 6.03 -17.44 -20.78
CA PRO A 263 5.66 -16.81 -22.06
C PRO A 263 4.94 -15.45 -21.95
N ILE A 264 4.37 -15.10 -20.80
CA ILE A 264 3.75 -13.77 -20.56
C ILE A 264 4.74 -12.70 -20.06
N ALA A 265 6.05 -12.97 -20.05
CA ALA A 265 7.04 -12.08 -19.44
C ALA A 265 6.97 -10.63 -19.94
N GLU A 266 6.69 -10.39 -21.22
CA GLU A 266 6.57 -9.04 -21.77
C GLU A 266 5.33 -8.29 -21.23
N ASP A 267 4.21 -8.99 -21.04
CA ASP A 267 3.01 -8.40 -20.42
C ASP A 267 3.24 -8.13 -18.93
N PHE A 268 3.99 -9.00 -18.24
CA PHE A 268 4.42 -8.77 -16.86
C PHE A 268 5.30 -7.52 -16.75
N LYS A 269 6.32 -7.38 -17.60
CA LYS A 269 7.20 -6.19 -17.64
C LYS A 269 6.39 -4.92 -17.90
N GLU A 270 5.42 -4.97 -18.81
CA GLU A 270 4.54 -3.85 -19.13
C GLU A 270 3.70 -3.40 -17.93
N ALA A 271 3.04 -4.34 -17.25
CA ALA A 271 2.28 -4.07 -16.03
C ALA A 271 3.19 -3.54 -14.90
N PHE A 272 4.37 -4.13 -14.73
CA PHE A 272 5.34 -3.77 -13.69
C PHE A 272 5.95 -2.38 -13.90
N ASN A 273 6.30 -2.03 -15.14
CA ASN A 273 6.72 -0.70 -15.56
C ASN A 273 5.63 0.34 -15.28
N TYR A 274 4.37 0.05 -15.64
CA TYR A 274 3.29 0.98 -15.34
C TYR A 274 3.06 1.14 -13.83
N ARG A 275 3.24 0.06 -13.07
CA ARG A 275 3.17 0.10 -11.61
C ARG A 275 4.28 0.94 -10.98
N GLU A 276 5.50 0.91 -11.52
CA GLU A 276 6.59 1.81 -11.10
C GLU A 276 6.15 3.27 -11.20
N ILE A 277 5.65 3.69 -12.36
CA ILE A 277 5.23 5.08 -12.60
C ILE A 277 4.12 5.49 -11.63
N ARG A 278 3.11 4.63 -11.42
CA ARG A 278 2.04 4.90 -10.45
C ARG A 278 2.52 4.90 -8.99
N SER A 279 3.64 4.26 -8.67
CA SER A 279 4.17 4.23 -7.30
C SER A 279 4.83 5.55 -6.87
N GLN A 280 5.14 6.45 -7.83
CA GLN A 280 5.62 7.81 -7.52
C GLN A 280 4.51 8.69 -6.95
N ASP A 281 3.28 8.51 -7.42
CA ASP A 281 2.12 9.31 -7.07
C ASP A 281 0.91 8.41 -6.87
N TYR A 282 0.53 8.13 -5.61
CA TYR A 282 -0.62 7.27 -5.35
C TYR A 282 -1.93 7.81 -5.94
N ASP A 283 -2.01 9.11 -6.19
CA ASP A 283 -3.19 9.72 -6.79
C ASP A 283 -3.23 9.62 -8.31
N TYR A 284 -2.26 8.95 -8.94
CA TYR A 284 -2.10 8.90 -10.40
C TYR A 284 -3.41 8.55 -11.11
N ILE A 285 -4.11 7.52 -10.63
CA ILE A 285 -5.39 7.06 -11.20
C ILE A 285 -6.51 8.05 -10.88
N LEU A 286 -6.58 8.52 -9.62
CA LEU A 286 -7.63 9.43 -9.14
C LEU A 286 -7.63 10.79 -9.82
N LYS A 287 -6.46 11.27 -10.25
CA LYS A 287 -6.35 12.54 -10.99
C LYS A 287 -6.85 12.42 -12.43
N GLY A 288 -7.23 11.21 -12.89
CA GLY A 288 -7.62 10.96 -14.27
C GLY A 288 -6.50 11.27 -15.26
N ILE A 289 -5.25 11.29 -14.80
CA ILE A 289 -4.13 11.91 -15.52
C ILE A 289 -3.77 11.16 -16.80
N GLN A 290 -4.12 9.89 -16.97
CA GLN A 290 -4.03 9.22 -18.28
C GLN A 290 -4.73 7.86 -18.28
N LYS A 291 -5.52 7.57 -19.33
CA LYS A 291 -5.72 6.18 -19.79
C LYS A 291 -4.34 5.59 -20.08
N TYR A 292 -4.14 4.32 -19.76
CA TYR A 292 -2.87 3.65 -20.04
C TYR A 292 -2.45 3.86 -21.51
N ASP A 293 -1.22 4.34 -21.71
CA ASP A 293 -0.59 4.52 -23.01
C ASP A 293 0.83 3.97 -22.95
N LYS A 294 1.07 2.89 -23.68
CA LYS A 294 2.35 2.17 -23.63
C LYS A 294 3.54 3.07 -23.96
N SER A 295 3.45 3.84 -25.05
CA SER A 295 4.54 4.70 -25.51
C SER A 295 4.95 5.73 -24.45
N THR A 296 3.98 6.34 -23.79
CA THR A 296 4.22 7.32 -22.72
C THR A 296 4.86 6.66 -21.50
N ILE A 297 4.42 5.46 -21.12
CA ILE A 297 5.01 4.74 -19.99
C ILE A 297 6.45 4.30 -20.31
N ASP A 298 6.70 3.75 -21.49
CA ASP A 298 8.04 3.33 -21.92
C ASP A 298 9.03 4.51 -21.94
N GLN A 299 8.58 5.70 -22.37
CA GLN A 299 9.37 6.93 -22.29
C GLN A 299 9.69 7.33 -20.85
N LYS A 300 8.69 7.32 -19.96
CA LYS A 300 8.88 7.65 -18.54
C LYS A 300 9.84 6.67 -17.87
N VAL A 301 9.72 5.37 -18.13
CA VAL A 301 10.64 4.35 -17.61
C VAL A 301 12.06 4.59 -18.14
N THR A 302 12.22 4.84 -19.43
CA THR A 302 13.53 5.16 -20.04
C THR A 302 14.19 6.38 -19.38
N GLU A 303 13.40 7.41 -19.03
CA GLU A 303 13.91 8.57 -18.29
C GLU A 303 14.39 8.23 -16.87
N VAL A 304 13.68 7.34 -16.18
CA VAL A 304 14.10 6.85 -14.86
C VAL A 304 15.34 5.98 -14.99
N ASP A 305 15.40 5.07 -15.97
CA ASP A 305 16.54 4.19 -16.22
C ASP A 305 17.82 4.99 -16.43
N LYS A 306 17.78 6.04 -17.26
CA LYS A 306 18.92 6.94 -17.51
C LYS A 306 19.41 7.66 -16.25
N LYS A 307 18.54 7.90 -15.27
CA LYS A 307 18.92 8.55 -14.00
C LYS A 307 19.59 7.57 -13.04
N GLN A 308 19.27 6.29 -13.15
CA GLN A 308 19.58 5.30 -12.11
C GLN A 308 20.69 4.34 -12.55
N CYS A 309 20.79 4.07 -13.85
CA CYS A 309 21.89 3.37 -14.52
C CYS A 309 22.89 4.40 -15.07
N PRO A 310 24.01 4.66 -14.37
CA PRO A 310 25.09 5.52 -14.84
C PRO A 310 25.92 4.91 -15.97
#